data_AF-A0A960GL98-F1
#
_entry.id   AF-A0A960GL98-F1
#
_cell.length_a   1.000
_cell.length_b   1.000
_cell.length_c   1.000
_cell.angle_alpha   90.00
_cell.angle_beta   90.00
_cell.angle_gamma   90.00
#
_symmetry.space_group_name_H-M   'P 1'
#
loop_
_entity.id
_entity.type
_entity.pdbx_description
1 polymer ?
#
loop_
_entity_poly.entity_id
_entity_poly.type
_entity_poly.pdbx_seq_one_letter_code
_entity_poly.pdbx_strand_id
1 'polypeptide(L)'
;MSTAVFVARTAAAAVISAGVALVVGAGTAAADADPGCWASDITAAEAQAAAGMTAYLVTHPEVNEFFSSLQGLPSMEIARQTIAYLTANPQIQNELDGVRAPVFELRDRCGVPYDQIIGGVL
;
A
#
# COMPACT_ATOMS: atom_id res chain seq x y z
N MET A 1 -2.98 62.95 -11.73
CA MET A 1 -2.60 62.97 -10.31
C MET A 1 -1.47 61.98 -10.10
N SER A 2 -0.35 62.47 -9.56
CA SER A 2 0.85 61.78 -9.06
C SER A 2 1.78 61.07 -10.05
N THR A 3 2.75 61.88 -10.48
CA THR A 3 4.08 61.60 -11.02
C THR A 3 5.00 60.81 -10.08
N ALA A 4 5.87 59.96 -10.62
CA ALA A 4 7.32 60.01 -10.40
C ALA A 4 8.06 59.06 -11.35
N VAL A 5 8.58 59.62 -12.44
CA VAL A 5 9.67 59.06 -13.23
C VAL A 5 10.96 59.27 -12.43
N PHE A 6 11.69 58.19 -12.13
CA PHE A 6 13.14 58.25 -11.88
C PHE A 6 13.83 57.28 -12.84
N VAL A 7 14.27 57.83 -13.97
CA VAL A 7 15.27 57.21 -14.85
C VAL A 7 16.56 58.01 -14.69
N ALA A 8 17.60 57.38 -14.17
CA ALA A 8 19.00 57.71 -14.41
C ALA A 8 19.89 56.64 -13.74
N ARG A 9 20.98 56.12 -14.30
CA ARG A 9 21.51 55.98 -15.67
C ARG A 9 22.81 55.17 -15.49
N THR A 10 22.96 54.08 -16.25
CA THR A 10 24.20 53.50 -16.81
C THR A 10 25.41 53.15 -15.91
N ALA A 11 25.79 51.86 -15.89
CA ALA A 11 27.06 51.36 -16.49
C ALA A 11 27.04 49.83 -16.63
N ALA A 12 27.58 49.34 -17.74
CA ALA A 12 27.46 47.99 -18.27
C ALA A 12 28.41 46.96 -17.63
N ALA A 13 27.97 45.71 -17.56
CA ALA A 13 28.79 44.54 -17.90
C ALA A 13 27.88 43.39 -18.34
N ALA A 14 27.85 43.13 -19.64
CA ALA A 14 27.31 41.91 -20.19
C ALA A 14 28.30 40.76 -19.96
N VAL A 15 27.86 39.71 -19.28
CA VAL A 15 28.31 38.33 -19.54
C VAL A 15 27.07 37.45 -19.49
N ILE A 16 26.54 37.15 -20.67
CA ILE A 16 25.66 36.00 -20.88
C ILE A 16 26.59 34.80 -20.91
N SER A 17 26.62 34.04 -19.83
CA SER A 17 27.02 32.63 -19.86
C SER A 17 25.83 31.83 -19.34
N ALA A 18 25.29 31.02 -20.25
CA ALA A 18 24.14 30.16 -20.07
C ALA A 18 24.23 29.30 -18.79
N GLY A 19 23.06 29.11 -18.16
CA GLY A 19 22.90 28.19 -17.05
C GLY A 19 22.02 28.82 -15.98
N VAL A 20 20.71 28.87 -16.22
CA VAL A 20 19.74 29.05 -15.15
C VAL A 20 19.94 27.86 -14.22
N ALA A 21 20.67 28.06 -13.12
CA ALA A 21 20.69 27.13 -12.01
C ALA A 21 19.31 27.22 -11.34
N LEU A 22 18.35 26.49 -11.91
CA LEU A 22 17.19 26.04 -11.16
C LEU A 22 17.77 25.19 -10.03
N VAL A 23 17.80 25.74 -8.82
CA VAL A 23 17.93 24.94 -7.60
C VAL A 23 16.66 24.10 -7.54
N VAL A 24 16.71 22.96 -8.22
CA VAL A 24 15.77 21.86 -8.10
C VAL A 24 15.76 21.52 -6.62
N GLY A 25 14.58 21.62 -5.99
CA GLY A 25 14.40 21.21 -4.62
C GLY A 25 14.99 19.82 -4.43
N ALA A 26 15.71 19.62 -3.32
CA ALA A 26 16.18 18.32 -2.90
C ALA A 26 14.97 17.42 -2.58
N GLY A 27 14.27 16.96 -3.62
CA GLY A 27 13.47 15.76 -3.54
C GLY A 27 14.43 14.62 -3.31
N THR A 28 14.25 13.90 -2.21
CA THR A 28 14.82 12.57 -2.07
C THR A 28 14.50 11.82 -3.36
N ALA A 29 15.52 11.43 -4.12
CA ALA A 29 15.33 10.48 -5.22
C ALA A 29 14.81 9.20 -4.55
N ALA A 30 13.48 9.03 -4.55
CA ALA A 30 12.89 7.73 -4.29
C ALA A 30 13.47 6.83 -5.39
N ALA A 31 14.18 5.78 -5.00
CA ALA A 31 14.41 4.69 -5.95
C ALA A 31 13.01 4.27 -6.43
N ASP A 32 12.75 4.37 -7.74
CA ASP A 32 11.52 3.87 -8.31
C ASP A 32 11.35 2.42 -7.85
N ALA A 33 10.18 2.09 -7.31
CA ALA A 33 9.91 0.70 -6.95
C ALA A 33 10.07 -0.17 -8.20
N ASP A 34 10.63 -1.37 -8.03
CA ASP A 34 10.69 -2.38 -9.09
C ASP A 34 9.30 -2.50 -9.75
N PRO A 35 9.17 -2.52 -11.09
CA PRO A 35 7.85 -2.59 -11.72
C PRO A 35 6.98 -3.72 -11.16
N GLY A 36 5.77 -3.38 -10.70
CA GLY A 36 4.86 -4.32 -10.05
C GLY A 36 5.03 -4.43 -8.53
N CYS A 37 5.93 -3.67 -7.91
CA CYS A 37 6.15 -3.62 -6.47
C CYS A 37 5.70 -2.29 -5.83
N TRP A 38 4.81 -1.56 -6.48
CA TRP A 38 4.26 -0.32 -5.94
C TRP A 38 3.19 -0.61 -4.90
N ALA A 39 2.91 0.36 -4.03
CA ALA A 39 1.81 0.28 -3.08
C ALA A 39 0.46 -0.02 -3.76
N SER A 40 0.26 0.48 -4.98
CA SER A 40 -0.92 0.18 -5.80
C SER A 40 -1.03 -1.30 -6.17
N ASP A 41 0.09 -1.96 -6.43
CA ASP A 41 0.11 -3.38 -6.81
C ASP A 41 -0.23 -4.26 -5.60
N ILE A 42 0.34 -3.94 -4.43
CA ILE A 42 0.01 -4.61 -3.17
C ILE A 42 -1.48 -4.43 -2.84
N THR A 43 -1.98 -3.20 -2.91
CA THR A 43 -3.40 -2.90 -2.64
C THR A 43 -4.32 -3.63 -3.63
N ALA A 44 -3.93 -3.74 -4.90
CA ALA A 44 -4.69 -4.49 -5.89
C ALA A 44 -4.74 -5.99 -5.56
N ALA A 45 -3.62 -6.59 -5.14
CA ALA A 45 -3.57 -7.98 -4.70
C ALA A 45 -4.45 -8.24 -3.46
N GLU A 46 -4.48 -7.29 -2.52
CA GLU A 46 -5.35 -7.36 -1.34
C GLU A 46 -6.83 -7.27 -1.71
N ALA A 47 -7.19 -6.36 -2.63
CA ALA A 47 -8.55 -6.26 -3.14
C ALA A 47 -9.00 -7.56 -3.81
N GLN A 48 -8.12 -8.20 -4.58
CA GLN A 48 -8.37 -9.51 -5.17
C GLN A 48 -8.57 -10.61 -4.11
N ALA A 49 -7.70 -10.65 -3.09
CA ALA A 49 -7.82 -11.60 -1.99
C ALA A 49 -9.12 -11.39 -1.19
N ALA A 50 -9.53 -10.15 -0.95
CA ALA A 50 -10.80 -9.82 -0.29
C ALA A 50 -12.02 -10.23 -1.12
N ALA A 51 -11.98 -10.02 -2.44
CA ALA A 51 -13.03 -10.49 -3.34
C ALA A 51 -13.12 -12.03 -3.35
N GLY A 52 -11.97 -12.72 -3.43
CA GLY A 52 -11.89 -14.17 -3.35
C GLY A 52 -12.42 -14.71 -2.01
N MET A 53 -12.08 -14.04 -0.91
CA MET A 53 -12.58 -14.39 0.42
C MET A 53 -14.10 -14.22 0.51
N THR A 54 -14.65 -13.14 -0.06
CA THR A 54 -16.11 -12.94 -0.12
C THR A 54 -16.80 -14.09 -0.85
N ALA A 55 -16.27 -14.49 -2.02
CA ALA A 55 -16.82 -15.61 -2.78
C ALA A 55 -16.71 -16.94 -2.00
N TYR A 56 -15.59 -17.16 -1.32
CA TYR A 56 -15.39 -18.34 -0.47
C TYR A 56 -16.42 -18.39 0.66
N LEU A 57 -16.56 -17.32 1.44
CA LEU A 57 -17.47 -17.28 2.58
C LEU A 57 -18.94 -17.45 2.17
N VAL A 58 -19.37 -16.87 1.04
CA VAL A 58 -20.74 -17.06 0.54
C VAL A 58 -21.02 -18.51 0.14
N THR A 59 -20.01 -19.25 -0.31
CA THR A 59 -20.14 -20.65 -0.73
C THR A 59 -19.88 -21.65 0.40
N HIS A 60 -19.35 -21.20 1.53
CA HIS A 60 -19.03 -22.00 2.73
C HIS A 60 -19.76 -21.41 3.96
N PRO A 61 -21.09 -21.60 4.07
CA PRO A 61 -21.91 -20.96 5.09
C PRO A 61 -21.44 -21.27 6.52
N GLU A 62 -20.91 -22.47 6.77
CA GLU A 62 -20.35 -22.88 8.06
C GLU A 62 -19.07 -22.12 8.42
N VAL A 63 -18.20 -21.87 7.43
CA VAL A 63 -16.99 -21.06 7.62
C VAL A 63 -17.36 -19.61 7.84
N ASN A 64 -18.36 -19.11 7.09
CA ASN A 64 -18.89 -17.77 7.26
C ASN A 64 -19.52 -17.56 8.64
N GLU A 65 -20.29 -18.53 9.14
CA GLU A 65 -20.86 -18.49 10.49
C GLU A 65 -19.76 -18.45 11.55
N PHE A 66 -18.74 -19.31 11.42
CA PHE A 66 -17.59 -19.30 12.32
C PHE A 66 -16.91 -17.92 12.35
N PHE A 67 -16.49 -17.37 11.21
CA PHE A 67 -15.81 -16.06 11.19
C PHE A 67 -16.73 -14.90 11.59
N SER A 68 -18.05 -15.00 11.34
CA SER A 68 -19.03 -14.02 11.82
C SER A 68 -19.16 -14.04 13.34
N SER A 69 -19.08 -15.22 13.97
CA SER A 69 -19.14 -15.36 15.43
C SER A 69 -17.97 -14.70 16.16
N LEU A 70 -16.86 -14.46 15.47
CA LEU A 70 -15.67 -13.80 16.04
C LEU A 70 -15.81 -12.27 16.13
N GLN A 71 -16.80 -11.68 15.45
CA GLN A 71 -16.96 -10.23 15.39
C GLN A 71 -17.26 -9.64 16.79
N GLY A 72 -16.50 -8.62 17.18
CA GLY A 72 -16.64 -7.95 18.47
C GLY A 72 -15.88 -8.62 19.65
N LEU A 73 -15.22 -9.76 19.43
CA LEU A 73 -14.36 -10.37 20.44
C LEU A 73 -13.02 -9.61 20.60
N PRO A 74 -12.35 -9.72 21.76
CA PRO A 74 -11.00 -9.21 21.93
C PRO A 74 -10.02 -9.86 20.94
N SER A 75 -9.05 -9.10 20.41
CA SER A 75 -8.13 -9.59 19.34
C SER A 75 -7.39 -10.89 19.70
N MET A 76 -6.99 -11.04 20.98
CA MET A 76 -6.33 -12.26 21.47
C MET A 76 -7.24 -13.48 21.36
N GLU A 77 -8.54 -13.29 21.64
CA GLU A 77 -9.53 -14.36 21.61
C GLU A 77 -9.89 -14.75 20.17
N ILE A 78 -10.01 -13.77 19.27
CA ILE A 78 -10.14 -14.00 17.82
C ILE A 78 -8.99 -14.89 17.34
N ALA A 79 -7.74 -14.48 17.59
CA ALA A 79 -6.56 -15.23 17.14
C ALA A 79 -6.55 -16.67 17.66
N ARG A 80 -6.82 -16.85 18.97
CA ARG A 80 -6.87 -18.17 19.60
C ARG A 80 -7.92 -19.08 18.96
N GLN A 81 -9.13 -18.58 18.75
CA GLN A 81 -10.22 -19.36 18.15
C GLN A 81 -9.97 -19.67 16.68
N THR A 82 -9.47 -18.71 15.89
CA THR A 82 -9.10 -18.94 14.48
C THR A 82 -8.03 -20.02 14.36
N ILE A 83 -6.98 -19.99 15.19
CA ILE A 83 -5.93 -21.03 15.18
C ILE A 83 -6.53 -22.40 15.49
N ALA A 84 -7.37 -22.51 16.53
CA ALA A 84 -8.00 -23.77 16.90
C ALA A 84 -8.88 -24.32 15.76
N TYR A 85 -9.68 -23.45 15.13
CA TYR A 85 -10.56 -23.82 14.02
C TYR A 85 -9.77 -24.29 12.80
N LEU A 86 -8.76 -23.55 12.36
CA LEU A 86 -7.97 -23.92 11.17
C LEU A 86 -7.11 -25.16 11.42
N THR A 87 -6.59 -25.34 12.64
CA THR A 87 -5.86 -26.57 13.02
C THR A 87 -6.76 -27.81 12.95
N ALA A 88 -8.02 -27.67 13.35
CA ALA A 88 -9.01 -28.75 13.27
C ALA A 88 -9.52 -28.99 11.83
N ASN A 89 -9.38 -28.00 10.95
CA ASN A 89 -9.90 -28.01 9.59
C ASN A 89 -8.78 -27.69 8.56
N PRO A 90 -7.80 -28.60 8.37
CA PRO A 90 -6.65 -28.34 7.50
C PRO A 90 -7.03 -28.14 6.03
N GLN A 91 -8.15 -28.71 5.57
CA GLN A 91 -8.67 -28.45 4.23
C GLN A 91 -9.11 -26.98 4.07
N ILE A 92 -9.91 -26.47 5.01
CA ILE A 92 -10.34 -25.05 5.02
C ILE A 92 -9.11 -24.15 5.08
N GLN A 93 -8.13 -24.48 5.92
CA GLN A 93 -6.88 -23.73 5.97
C GLN A 93 -6.20 -23.64 4.59
N ASN A 94 -6.03 -24.76 3.90
CA ASN A 94 -5.42 -24.79 2.56
C ASN A 94 -6.21 -23.96 1.54
N GLU A 95 -7.54 -24.00 1.60
CA GLU A 95 -8.41 -23.21 0.72
C GLU A 95 -8.26 -21.71 1.00
N LEU A 96 -8.28 -21.29 2.28
CA LEU A 96 -8.06 -19.89 2.66
C LEU A 96 -6.65 -19.40 2.34
N ASP A 97 -5.64 -20.27 2.42
CA ASP A 97 -4.27 -19.97 2.01
C ASP A 97 -4.19 -19.77 0.50
N GLY A 98 -4.90 -20.60 -0.28
CA GLY A 98 -5.04 -20.43 -1.73
C GLY A 98 -5.68 -19.09 -2.12
N VAL A 99 -6.72 -18.67 -1.41
CA VAL A 99 -7.38 -17.36 -1.63
C VAL A 99 -6.43 -16.19 -1.38
N ARG A 100 -5.52 -16.32 -0.40
CA ARG A 100 -4.58 -15.25 0.01
C ARG A 100 -3.22 -15.33 -0.68
N ALA A 101 -2.95 -16.39 -1.45
CA ALA A 101 -1.68 -16.63 -2.12
C ALA A 101 -1.17 -15.42 -2.94
N PRO A 102 -1.99 -14.67 -3.71
CA PRO A 102 -1.50 -13.55 -4.50
C PRO A 102 -0.81 -12.46 -3.67
N VAL A 103 -1.32 -12.21 -2.46
CA VAL A 103 -0.73 -11.22 -1.55
C VAL A 103 0.64 -11.71 -1.07
N PHE A 104 0.75 -12.97 -0.66
CA PHE A 104 2.01 -13.52 -0.15
C PHE A 104 3.08 -13.63 -1.24
N GLU A 105 2.71 -14.09 -2.44
CA GLU A 105 3.62 -14.21 -3.57
C GLU A 105 4.17 -12.85 -4.01
N LEU A 106 3.29 -11.85 -4.14
CA LEU A 106 3.71 -10.50 -4.52
C LEU A 106 4.66 -9.91 -3.46
N ARG A 107 4.38 -10.11 -2.18
CA ARG A 107 5.23 -9.63 -1.08
C ARG A 107 6.60 -10.30 -1.06
N ASP A 108 6.64 -11.61 -1.24
CA ASP A 108 7.90 -12.37 -1.29
C ASP A 108 8.77 -11.87 -2.45
N ARG A 109 8.16 -11.71 -3.63
CA ARG A 109 8.85 -11.15 -4.81
C ARG A 109 9.35 -9.73 -4.58
N CYS A 110 8.59 -8.88 -3.88
CA CYS A 110 8.90 -7.47 -3.66
C CYS A 110 9.67 -7.18 -2.36
N GLY A 111 9.99 -8.19 -1.54
CA GLY A 111 10.70 -8.03 -0.28
C GLY A 111 9.92 -7.25 0.81
N VAL A 112 8.59 -7.29 0.79
CA VAL A 112 7.73 -6.53 1.73
C VAL A 112 7.31 -7.40 2.93
N PRO A 113 7.81 -7.14 4.15
CA PRO A 113 7.56 -8.01 5.31
C PRO A 113 6.13 -7.88 5.86
N TYR A 114 5.60 -8.98 6.41
CA TYR A 114 4.59 -9.05 7.49
C TYR A 114 3.82 -7.77 7.85
N ASP A 115 4.50 -7.03 8.69
CA ASP A 115 4.10 -5.91 9.51
C ASP A 115 4.11 -4.57 8.78
N GLN A 116 4.56 -4.54 7.52
CA GLN A 116 4.73 -3.30 6.74
C GLN A 116 3.69 -3.13 5.62
N ILE A 117 2.59 -3.89 5.63
CA ILE A 117 1.46 -3.57 4.76
C ILE A 117 0.79 -2.30 5.28
N ILE A 118 0.58 -1.37 4.36
CA ILE A 118 -0.08 -0.07 4.56
C ILE A 118 -1.60 -0.22 4.85
N GLY A 119 -2.14 -1.44 4.97
CA GLY A 119 -3.58 -1.77 5.06
C GLY A 119 -4.37 -1.24 6.27
N GLY A 120 -3.80 -0.32 7.06
CA GLY A 120 -4.48 0.42 8.11
C GLY A 120 -4.32 1.95 8.06
N VAL A 121 -3.65 2.48 7.03
CA VAL A 121 -3.44 3.94 6.86
C VAL A 121 -3.85 4.47 5.48
N LEU A 122 -4.31 3.59 4.57
CA LEU A 122 -5.01 3.90 3.33
C LEU A 122 -6.48 3.49 3.47
#